data_AF-A0A662STI5-F1
#
_entry.id   AF-A0A662STI5-F1
#
_cell.length_a   1.000
_cell.length_b   1.000
_cell.length_c   1.000
_cell.angle_alpha   90.00
_cell.angle_beta   90.00
_cell.angle_gamma   90.00
#
_symmetry.space_group_name_H-M   'P 1'
#
loop_
_entity.id
_entity.type
_entity.pdbx_description
1 polymer ?
#
loop_
_entity_poly.entity_id
_entity_poly.type
_entity_poly.pdbx_seq_one_letter_code
_entity_poly.pdbx_strand_id
1 'polypeptide(L)'
;CRAIEQAEGKAYVLIDSKSPAATAALYTACLLKGAQPFTLSPGAPSPLPVAKSLELGENEKAVLLALLELGEATVREIASVVSLEKGRRGRPRRGEESGKAKEALVDYYIDKLRKLGLVKNSLRKANRQLIYLLTEEGESTARFIAAAEGYLAHPQIEVEA
;
A
#
# COMPACT_ATOMS: atom_id res chain seq x y z
N CYS A 1 20.15 -3.67 20.28
CA CYS A 1 19.97 -3.72 18.81
C CYS A 1 21.26 -3.27 18.12
N ARG A 2 21.76 -4.04 17.15
CA ARG A 2 22.90 -3.67 16.29
C ARG A 2 22.38 -3.57 14.86
N ALA A 3 22.65 -2.46 14.18
CA ALA A 3 22.54 -2.40 12.72
C ALA A 3 23.75 -3.11 12.14
N ILE A 4 23.57 -4.12 11.29
CA ILE A 4 24.68 -4.82 10.64
C ILE A 4 24.55 -4.63 9.13
N GLU A 5 25.66 -4.14 8.58
CA GLU A 5 26.15 -4.12 7.20
C GLU A 5 25.14 -4.17 6.05
N GLN A 6 25.21 -3.13 5.20
CA GLN A 6 24.78 -3.24 3.82
C GLN A 6 25.73 -4.15 3.06
N ALA A 7 25.33 -5.40 2.83
CA ALA A 7 25.97 -6.27 1.87
C ALA A 7 25.03 -6.43 0.67
N GLU A 8 25.53 -6.21 -0.55
CA GLU A 8 24.78 -6.45 -1.79
C GLU A 8 23.43 -5.71 -1.92
N GLY A 9 23.28 -4.54 -1.29
CA GLY A 9 22.03 -3.76 -1.31
C GLY A 9 20.93 -4.27 -0.35
N LYS A 10 21.24 -5.22 0.54
CA LYS A 10 20.33 -5.76 1.55
C LYS A 10 20.69 -5.21 2.93
N ALA A 11 19.68 -4.89 3.75
CA ALA A 11 19.89 -4.48 5.14
C ALA A 11 19.36 -5.55 6.09
N TYR A 12 20.19 -5.93 7.06
CA TYR A 12 19.82 -6.94 8.05
C TYR A 12 19.40 -6.27 9.36
N VAL A 13 18.18 -6.54 9.81
CA VAL A 13 17.64 -6.06 11.08
C VAL A 13 17.64 -7.22 12.06
N LEU A 14 18.52 -7.14 13.06
CA LEU A 14 18.47 -8.07 14.17
C LEU A 14 17.26 -7.74 15.04
N ILE A 15 16.25 -8.61 15.02
CA ILE A 15 15.12 -8.55 15.95
C ILE A 15 15.62 -9.08 17.29
N ASP A 16 15.81 -8.16 18.24
CA ASP A 16 16.10 -8.49 19.63
C ASP A 16 14.85 -8.19 20.46
N SER A 17 14.19 -9.23 20.98
CA SER A 17 12.98 -9.12 21.80
C SER A 17 13.20 -8.30 23.08
N LYS A 18 14.45 -8.05 23.47
CA LYS A 18 14.80 -7.23 24.64
C LYS A 18 14.63 -5.73 24.40
N SER A 19 14.47 -5.28 23.15
CA SER A 19 14.16 -3.88 22.85
C SER A 19 13.30 -3.73 21.59
N PRO A 20 11.96 -3.85 21.74
CA PRO A 20 11.02 -3.66 20.63
C PRO A 20 11.13 -2.28 19.98
N ALA A 21 11.31 -1.22 20.78
CA ALA A 21 11.40 0.16 20.28
C ALA A 21 12.62 0.38 19.38
N ALA A 22 13.79 -0.14 19.75
CA ALA A 22 14.98 -0.01 18.93
C ALA A 22 14.94 -0.89 17.67
N THR A 23 14.26 -2.04 17.73
CA THR A 23 13.98 -2.88 16.55
C THR A 23 13.06 -2.16 15.56
N ALA A 24 11.98 -1.54 16.05
CA ALA A 24 11.06 -0.74 15.23
C ALA A 24 11.77 0.46 14.57
N ALA A 25 12.61 1.19 15.31
CA ALA A 25 13.36 2.32 14.77
C ALA A 25 14.33 1.90 13.64
N LEU A 26 15.02 0.77 13.80
CA LEU A 26 15.94 0.25 12.78
C LEU A 26 15.20 -0.26 11.54
N TYR A 27 14.06 -0.94 11.72
CA TYR A 27 13.19 -1.36 10.64
C TYR A 27 12.72 -0.16 9.82
N THR A 28 12.19 0.89 10.46
CA THR A 28 11.77 2.13 9.79
C THR A 28 12.93 2.82 9.07
N ALA A 29 14.12 2.87 9.67
CA ALA A 29 15.30 3.45 9.03
C ALA A 29 15.75 2.67 7.78
N CYS A 30 15.66 1.34 7.78
CA CYS A 30 15.95 0.52 6.60
C CYS A 30 14.99 0.84 5.46
N LEU A 31 13.71 0.93 5.77
CA LEU A 31 12.69 1.26 4.80
C LEU A 31 12.87 2.65 4.19
N LEU A 32 13.15 3.67 5.01
CA LEU A 32 13.42 5.05 4.53
C LEU A 32 14.65 5.16 3.63
N LYS A 33 15.60 4.22 3.77
CA LYS A 33 16.81 4.15 2.95
C LYS A 33 16.64 3.26 1.71
N GLY A 34 15.43 2.74 1.47
CA GLY A 34 15.14 1.87 0.32
C GLY A 34 15.79 0.49 0.42
N ALA A 35 16.15 0.05 1.63
CA ALA A 35 16.75 -1.25 1.84
C ALA A 35 15.69 -2.27 2.27
N GLN A 36 15.73 -3.48 1.70
CA GLN A 36 14.90 -4.61 2.13
C GLN A 36 15.39 -5.08 3.53
N PRO A 37 14.58 -4.94 4.58
CA PRO A 37 14.92 -5.45 5.90
C PRO A 37 14.77 -6.98 5.93
N PHE A 38 15.68 -7.65 6.62
CA PHE A 38 15.62 -9.09 6.91
C PHE A 38 15.64 -9.31 8.42
N THR A 39 14.92 -10.32 8.90
CA THR A 39 15.13 -10.85 10.25
C THR A 39 16.40 -11.70 10.28
N LEU A 40 17.11 -11.68 11.40
CA LEU A 40 18.12 -12.68 11.73
C LEU A 40 17.55 -13.60 12.81
N SER A 41 16.71 -14.56 12.40
CA SER A 41 16.28 -15.65 13.28
C SER A 41 17.34 -16.79 13.28
N PRO A 42 17.49 -17.57 14.37
CA PRO A 42 18.35 -18.75 14.35
C PRO A 42 17.79 -19.77 13.36
N GLY A 43 18.37 -19.85 12.15
CA GLY A 43 17.96 -20.82 11.13
C GLY A 43 18.14 -20.33 9.68
N ALA A 44 17.83 -19.07 9.39
CA ALA A 44 18.14 -18.39 8.11
C ALA A 44 17.62 -16.93 8.17
N PRO A 45 18.24 -16.00 7.43
CA PRO A 45 17.65 -14.68 7.26
C PRO A 45 16.34 -14.79 6.47
N SER A 46 15.26 -14.22 7.00
CA SER A 46 13.96 -14.13 6.30
C SER A 46 13.61 -12.67 6.01
N PRO A 47 13.09 -12.33 4.81
CA PRO A 47 12.71 -10.96 4.51
C PRO A 47 11.60 -10.52 5.45
N LEU A 48 11.78 -9.37 6.09
CA LEU A 48 10.68 -8.70 6.76
C LEU A 48 9.74 -8.13 5.71
N PRO A 49 8.42 -8.08 6.00
CA PRO A 49 7.49 -7.38 5.13
C PRO A 49 8.04 -5.97 4.89
N VAL A 50 8.27 -5.59 3.65
CA VAL A 50 8.44 -4.17 3.33
C VAL A 50 7.04 -3.61 3.32
N ALA A 51 6.84 -2.53 4.07
CA ALA A 51 5.60 -1.79 3.96
C ALA A 51 5.55 -1.20 2.54
N LYS A 52 4.94 -1.91 1.59
CA LYS A 52 4.71 -1.45 0.20
C LYS A 52 4.00 -0.10 0.17
N SER A 53 3.33 0.27 1.27
CA SER A 53 2.80 1.61 1.54
C SER A 53 3.83 2.74 1.37
N LEU A 54 5.13 2.48 1.55
CA LEU A 54 6.19 3.47 1.35
C LEU A 54 6.53 3.72 -0.13
N GLU A 55 6.15 2.81 -1.03
CA GLU A 55 6.27 2.98 -2.47
C GLU A 55 5.03 3.66 -3.08
N LEU A 56 3.96 3.84 -2.30
CA LEU A 56 2.70 4.40 -2.78
C LEU A 56 2.71 5.92 -2.71
N GLY A 57 2.45 6.57 -3.84
CA GLY A 57 2.09 7.98 -3.88
C GLY A 57 0.67 8.21 -3.37
N GLU A 58 0.32 9.48 -3.12
CA GLU A 58 -0.99 9.88 -2.58
C GLU A 58 -2.18 9.36 -3.40
N ASN A 59 -2.05 9.35 -4.74
CA ASN A 59 -3.10 8.85 -5.62
C ASN A 59 -3.22 7.32 -5.58
N GLU A 60 -2.11 6.58 -5.46
CA GLU A 60 -2.13 5.14 -5.26
C GLU A 60 -2.77 4.78 -3.91
N LYS A 61 -2.44 5.51 -2.83
CA LYS A 61 -3.09 5.34 -1.52
C LYS A 61 -4.59 5.60 -1.59
N ALA A 62 -5.01 6.69 -2.24
CA ALA A 62 -6.43 7.04 -2.39
C ALA A 62 -7.23 5.92 -3.09
N VAL A 63 -6.67 5.32 -4.15
CA VAL A 63 -7.31 4.18 -4.85
C VAL A 63 -7.35 2.94 -3.95
N LEU A 64 -6.29 2.67 -3.20
CA LEU A 64 -6.22 1.54 -2.27
C LEU A 64 -7.28 1.66 -1.16
N LEU A 65 -7.44 2.85 -0.58
CA LEU A 65 -8.44 3.16 0.44
C LEU A 65 -9.87 3.07 -0.10
N ALA A 66 -10.12 3.57 -1.30
CA ALA A 66 -11.42 3.42 -1.95
C ALA A 66 -11.79 1.95 -2.19
N LEU A 67 -10.82 1.11 -2.59
CA LEU A 67 -11.04 -0.32 -2.73
C LEU A 67 -11.30 -1.01 -1.38
N LEU A 68 -10.69 -0.53 -0.29
CA LEU A 68 -10.96 -1.02 1.05
C LEU A 68 -12.40 -0.72 1.49
N GLU A 69 -12.90 0.48 1.18
CA GLU A 69 -14.29 0.87 1.49
C GLU A 69 -15.32 0.12 0.65
N LEU A 70 -15.06 -0.03 -0.66
CA LEU A 70 -16.00 -0.65 -1.60
C LEU A 70 -15.94 -2.19 -1.59
N GLY A 71 -14.83 -2.79 -1.16
CA GLY A 71 -14.57 -4.23 -1.16
C GLY A 71 -14.29 -4.80 -2.56
N GLU A 72 -15.28 -4.74 -3.45
CA GLU A 72 -15.12 -5.04 -4.88
C GLU A 72 -15.76 -3.97 -5.75
N ALA A 73 -15.01 -3.44 -6.72
CA ALA A 73 -15.48 -2.29 -7.50
C ALA A 73 -14.93 -2.26 -8.93
N THR A 74 -15.73 -1.68 -9.82
CA THR A 74 -15.33 -1.28 -11.17
C THR A 74 -14.51 0.01 -11.14
N VAL A 75 -13.77 0.30 -12.21
CA VAL A 75 -13.04 1.58 -12.37
C VAL A 75 -13.95 2.78 -12.13
N ARG A 76 -15.19 2.72 -12.64
CA ARG A 76 -16.17 3.80 -12.53
C ARG A 76 -16.65 4.01 -11.09
N GLU A 77 -16.92 2.92 -10.36
CA GLU A 77 -17.30 2.99 -8.94
C GLU A 77 -16.15 3.58 -8.11
N ILE A 78 -14.91 3.15 -8.34
CA ILE A 78 -13.71 3.70 -7.68
C ILE A 78 -13.53 5.18 -8.02
N ALA A 79 -13.64 5.55 -9.31
CA ALA A 79 -13.56 6.93 -9.76
C ALA A 79 -14.65 7.84 -9.16
N SER A 80 -15.79 7.30 -8.74
CA SER A 80 -16.84 8.09 -8.10
C SER A 80 -16.48 8.53 -6.67
N VAL A 81 -15.68 7.74 -5.95
CA VAL A 81 -15.33 8.01 -4.54
C VAL A 81 -13.93 8.60 -4.35
N VAL A 82 -12.97 8.26 -5.22
CA VAL A 82 -11.58 8.75 -5.08
C VAL A 82 -11.46 10.24 -5.43
N SER A 83 -10.75 11.00 -4.61
CA SER A 83 -10.31 12.36 -4.94
C SER A 83 -8.84 12.34 -5.33
N LEU A 84 -8.56 12.33 -6.63
CA LEU A 84 -7.18 12.27 -7.14
C LEU A 84 -6.60 13.68 -7.29
N GLU A 85 -5.35 13.86 -6.85
CA GLU A 85 -4.61 15.08 -7.16
C GLU A 85 -4.31 15.13 -8.66
N LYS A 86 -4.73 16.24 -9.30
CA LYS A 86 -4.43 16.47 -10.72
C LYS A 86 -2.93 16.75 -10.84
N GLY A 87 -2.21 15.83 -11.48
CA GLY A 87 -0.83 16.09 -11.90
C GLY A 87 -0.75 17.39 -12.69
N ARG A 88 0.32 18.18 -12.46
CA ARG A 88 0.61 19.46 -13.15
C ARG A 88 0.85 19.25 -14.65
N ARG A 89 -0.16 18.86 -15.43
CA ARG A 89 -0.09 18.88 -16.90
C ARG A 89 -1.43 19.31 -17.48
N GLY A 90 -1.42 20.53 -18.01
CA GLY A 90 -2.41 20.99 -18.99
C GLY A 90 -3.65 21.63 -18.41
N ARG A 91 -3.89 22.88 -18.81
CA ARG A 91 -5.15 23.61 -18.58
C ARG A 91 -6.29 22.78 -19.20
N PRO A 92 -7.39 22.50 -18.47
CA PRO A 92 -8.48 21.71 -19.01
C PRO A 92 -9.10 22.42 -20.21
N ARG A 93 -9.27 21.72 -21.33
CA ARG A 93 -10.05 22.22 -22.47
C ARG A 93 -11.53 22.21 -22.06
N ARG A 94 -12.21 23.35 -22.23
CA ARG A 94 -13.65 23.49 -21.96
C ARG A 94 -14.41 22.45 -22.80
N GLY A 95 -15.06 21.49 -22.14
CA GLY A 95 -15.98 20.53 -22.77
C GLY A 95 -15.57 19.06 -22.67
N GLU A 96 -14.39 18.71 -22.14
CA GLU A 96 -13.99 17.29 -22.03
C GLU A 96 -14.59 16.61 -20.79
N GLU A 97 -15.18 15.46 -21.06
CA GLU A 97 -15.77 14.46 -20.17
C GLU A 97 -14.94 14.21 -18.89
N SER A 98 -15.18 15.02 -17.86
CA SER A 98 -14.55 14.95 -16.53
C SER A 98 -14.51 13.53 -15.95
N GLY A 99 -15.56 12.72 -16.21
CA GLY A 99 -15.66 11.33 -15.76
C GLY A 99 -14.67 10.38 -16.45
N LYS A 100 -14.58 10.40 -17.79
CA LYS A 100 -13.72 9.45 -18.53
C LYS A 100 -12.24 9.69 -18.29
N ALA A 101 -11.83 10.95 -18.16
CA ALA A 101 -10.44 11.28 -17.83
C ALA A 101 -10.06 10.80 -16.40
N LYS A 102 -11.00 10.91 -15.45
CA LYS A 102 -10.81 10.40 -14.09
C LYS A 102 -10.74 8.88 -14.05
N GLU A 103 -11.63 8.21 -14.77
CA GLU A 103 -11.62 6.75 -14.92
C GLU A 103 -10.29 6.25 -15.51
N ALA A 104 -9.75 6.91 -16.54
CA ALA A 104 -8.45 6.54 -17.12
C ALA A 104 -7.29 6.68 -16.12
N LEU A 105 -7.30 7.72 -15.27
CA LEU A 105 -6.31 7.87 -14.20
C LEU A 105 -6.45 6.79 -13.14
N VAL A 106 -7.68 6.47 -12.74
CA VAL A 106 -7.94 5.37 -11.79
C VAL A 106 -7.45 4.05 -12.35
N ASP A 107 -7.74 3.75 -13.61
CA ASP A 107 -7.29 2.51 -14.27
C ASP A 107 -5.75 2.42 -14.30
N TYR A 108 -5.06 3.52 -14.58
CA TYR A 108 -3.61 3.61 -14.50
C TYR A 108 -3.07 3.29 -13.09
N TYR A 109 -3.67 3.84 -12.04
CA TYR A 109 -3.25 3.59 -10.66
C TYR A 109 -3.60 2.16 -10.20
N ILE A 110 -4.72 1.61 -10.65
CA ILE A 110 -5.07 0.20 -10.43
C ILE A 110 -4.02 -0.71 -11.06
N ASP A 111 -3.58 -0.46 -12.29
CA ASP A 111 -2.55 -1.26 -12.95
C ASP A 111 -1.21 -1.24 -12.20
N LYS A 112 -0.81 -0.08 -11.67
CA LYS A 112 0.35 0.03 -10.77
C LYS A 112 0.19 -0.82 -9.51
N LEU A 113 -0.95 -0.71 -8.83
CA LEU A 113 -1.22 -1.48 -7.61
C LEU A 113 -1.29 -2.98 -7.87
N ARG A 114 -1.75 -3.40 -9.06
CA ARG A 114 -1.71 -4.80 -9.52
C ARG A 114 -0.28 -5.30 -9.72
N LYS A 115 0.59 -4.49 -10.34
CA LYS A 115 2.02 -4.81 -10.50
C LYS A 115 2.74 -4.95 -9.17
N LEU A 116 2.29 -4.22 -8.15
CA LEU A 116 2.77 -4.35 -6.76
C LEU A 116 2.13 -5.54 -6.01
N GLY A 117 1.21 -6.29 -6.63
CA GLY A 117 0.53 -7.42 -6.00
C GLY A 117 -0.52 -7.05 -4.95
N LEU A 118 -0.90 -5.78 -4.86
CA LEU A 118 -1.87 -5.27 -3.87
C LEU A 118 -3.33 -5.39 -4.33
N VAL A 119 -3.53 -5.40 -5.65
CA VAL A 119 -4.86 -5.49 -6.27
C VAL A 119 -4.90 -6.68 -7.20
N LYS A 120 -6.04 -7.37 -7.25
CA LYS A 120 -6.36 -8.39 -8.25
C LYS A 120 -7.64 -8.02 -8.97
N ASN A 121 -7.84 -8.58 -10.15
CA ASN A 121 -9.07 -8.43 -10.91
C ASN A 121 -9.85 -9.74 -10.97
N SER A 122 -11.15 -9.62 -11.10
CA SER A 122 -12.08 -10.74 -11.26
C SER A 122 -13.23 -10.33 -12.17
N LEU A 123 -14.02 -11.30 -12.61
CA LEU A 123 -15.27 -11.03 -13.32
C LEU A 123 -16.44 -11.23 -12.36
N ARG A 124 -17.27 -10.20 -12.21
CA ARG A 124 -18.49 -10.28 -11.41
C ARG A 124 -19.43 -11.29 -12.06
N LYS A 125 -19.83 -12.33 -11.31
CA LYS A 125 -20.61 -13.46 -11.82
C LYS A 125 -21.96 -13.04 -12.43
N ALA A 126 -22.59 -12.00 -11.90
CA ALA A 126 -23.92 -11.56 -12.31
C ALA A 126 -23.98 -10.97 -13.73
N ASN A 127 -22.94 -10.24 -14.16
CA ASN A 127 -22.98 -9.45 -15.39
C ASN A 127 -21.67 -9.48 -16.19
N ARG A 128 -20.70 -10.33 -15.78
CA ARG A 128 -19.38 -10.47 -16.39
C ARG A 128 -18.60 -9.15 -16.48
N GLN A 129 -18.89 -8.19 -15.61
CA GLN A 129 -18.12 -6.95 -15.53
C GLN A 129 -16.78 -7.20 -14.83
N LEU A 130 -15.74 -6.52 -15.33
CA LEU A 130 -14.42 -6.51 -14.69
C LEU A 130 -14.49 -5.71 -13.40
N ILE A 131 -14.16 -6.36 -12.30
CA ILE A 131 -14.08 -5.78 -10.96
C ILE A 131 -12.68 -5.94 -10.40
N TYR A 132 -12.30 -5.02 -9.52
CA TYR A 132 -11.04 -4.99 -8.82
C TYR A 132 -11.30 -5.14 -7.33
N LEU A 133 -10.43 -5.88 -6.66
CA LEU A 133 -10.50 -6.16 -5.24
C LEU A 133 -9.08 -6.27 -4.67
N LEU A 134 -8.93 -6.00 -3.38
CA LEU A 134 -7.65 -6.12 -2.70
C LEU A 134 -7.22 -7.59 -2.59
N THR A 135 -5.91 -7.81 -2.64
CA THR A 135 -5.30 -9.05 -2.13
C THR A 135 -5.23 -8.99 -0.60
N GLU A 136 -4.93 -10.09 0.08
CA GLU A 136 -4.72 -10.09 1.54
C GLU A 136 -3.64 -9.07 1.97
N GLU A 137 -2.57 -8.99 1.16
CA GLU A 137 -1.50 -8.01 1.32
C GLU A 137 -1.99 -6.58 1.06
N GLY A 138 -2.78 -6.37 0.00
CA GLY A 138 -3.41 -5.10 -0.31
C GLY A 138 -4.33 -4.59 0.79
N GLU A 139 -5.12 -5.49 1.38
CA GLU A 139 -6.05 -5.17 2.47
C GLU A 139 -5.31 -4.79 3.75
N SER A 140 -4.27 -5.55 4.10
CA SER A 140 -3.42 -5.23 5.25
C SER A 140 -2.70 -3.88 5.08
N THR A 141 -2.21 -3.61 3.85
CA THR A 141 -1.58 -2.33 3.50
C THR A 141 -2.58 -1.17 3.59
N ALA A 142 -3.80 -1.34 3.08
CA ALA A 142 -4.83 -0.31 3.12
C ALA A 142 -5.28 0.00 4.55
N ARG A 143 -5.48 -1.03 5.39
CA ARG A 143 -5.82 -0.84 6.81
C ARG A 143 -4.71 -0.13 7.58
N PHE A 144 -3.45 -0.45 7.29
CA PHE A 144 -2.31 0.25 7.89
C PHE A 144 -2.31 1.73 7.53
N ILE A 145 -2.50 2.07 6.25
CA ILE A 145 -2.59 3.47 5.79
C ILE A 145 -3.78 4.18 6.45
N ALA A 146 -4.95 3.54 6.45
CA ALA A 146 -6.15 4.08 7.08
C ALA A 146 -5.96 4.34 8.58
N ALA A 147 -5.28 3.45 9.30
CA ALA A 147 -4.95 3.65 10.71
C ALA A 147 -3.94 4.79 10.92
N ALA A 148 -2.92 4.89 10.05
CA ALA A 148 -1.89 5.93 10.14
C ALA A 148 -2.43 7.34 9.82
N GLU A 149 -3.39 7.45 8.91
CA GLU A 149 -4.04 8.70 8.52
C GLU A 149 -5.26 9.04 9.41
N GLY A 150 -5.59 8.18 10.38
CA GLY A 150 -6.66 8.42 11.36
C GLY A 150 -8.08 8.08 10.85
N TYR A 151 -8.20 7.35 9.75
CA TYR A 151 -9.47 6.88 9.19
C TYR A 151 -10.07 5.66 9.90
N LEU A 152 -9.25 4.87 10.60
CA LEU A 152 -9.72 3.78 11.45
C LEU A 152 -9.53 4.16 12.93
N ALA A 153 -10.59 3.99 13.72
CA ALA A 153 -10.51 4.06 15.18
C ALA A 153 -9.35 3.16 15.64
N HIS A 154 -8.46 3.74 16.45
CA HIS A 154 -7.19 3.15 16.85
C HIS A 154 -7.28 1.64 17.06
N PRO A 155 -6.48 0.82 16.36
CA PRO A 155 -6.31 -0.55 16.80
C PRO A 155 -5.69 -0.47 18.21
N GLN A 156 -6.45 -0.93 19.21
CA GLN A 156 -5.88 -1.25 20.51
C GLN A 156 -4.88 -2.38 20.25
N ILE A 157 -3.60 -2.02 20.16
CA ILE A 157 -2.53 -2.98 20.20
C ILE A 157 -2.47 -3.43 21.66
N GLU A 158 -3.20 -4.50 21.97
CA GLU A 158 -2.98 -5.24 23.21
C GLU A 158 -1.61 -5.89 23.11
N VAL A 159 -0.63 -5.26 23.75
CA VAL A 159 0.67 -5.87 24.00
C VAL A 159 0.47 -6.75 25.23
N GLU A 160 0.32 -8.06 25.02
CA GLU A 160 0.43 -9.02 26.13
C GLU A 160 1.85 -8.89 26.73
N ALA A 161 1.89 -8.67 28.04
CA ALA A 161 3.09 -8.45 28.84
C ALA A 161 3.79 -9.76 29.24
#